data_AF-A0A4Y9VRS7-F1
#
_entry.id   AF-A0A4Y9VRS7-F1
#
_cell.length_a   1.000
_cell.length_b   1.000
_cell.length_c   1.000
_cell.angle_alpha   90.00
_cell.angle_beta   90.00
_cell.angle_gamma   90.00
#
_symmetry.space_group_name_H-M   'P 1'
#
loop_
_entity.id
_entity.type
_entity.pdbx_description
1 polymer ?
#
loop_
_entity_poly.entity_id
_entity_poly.type
_entity_poly.pdbx_seq_one_letter_code
_entity_poly.pdbx_strand_id
1 'polypeptide(L)'
;MKKSAGKQLTVAEDAKAEVFSFGDPIAMLDKSEIFDYLECMPVGKYYEPPISFAGLAKAFRSSVHHSSAIYVKRNILVSCYIPHPLLSRAEFSKWALDYLVFGNGCLEAKKAMSGKVLSLQSALAKYTRRGIDVDQYYYVTGYKQEHEFAKGSIFHLIEPDLNQELYGLPEYLPALNSALLNEDATLFRRRYYKNGSHAGFILYMTDAAQKQDDVDSLRTALKNSKGPGNFRNLFMYAPNGKKDGIQLIPVSEVAAKDEFFNIKNVTRDDQLAAHRVPPQLMGIIPTNTGGFGNPADTAEVFSRNELAPLQARFMELNDWLGMEVVKFNNYKIDSSGDQPK
;
A
#
# COMPACT_ATOMS: atom_id res chain seq x y z
N MET A 1 69.31 -27.48 -45.73
CA MET A 1 69.15 -28.04 -44.38
C MET A 1 68.19 -27.16 -43.58
N LYS A 2 67.11 -27.75 -43.05
CA LYS A 2 66.23 -27.35 -41.91
C LYS A 2 65.88 -25.85 -41.77
N LYS A 3 64.76 -25.41 -42.34
CA LYS A 3 63.42 -25.21 -41.72
C LYS A 3 63.38 -24.28 -40.50
N SER A 4 62.84 -23.09 -40.78
CA SER A 4 62.27 -22.08 -39.89
C SER A 4 61.30 -22.66 -38.86
N ALA A 5 61.43 -22.22 -37.61
CA ALA A 5 60.40 -22.32 -36.58
C ALA A 5 60.24 -20.93 -35.94
N GLY A 6 59.38 -20.10 -36.54
CA GLY A 6 58.87 -18.89 -35.91
C GLY A 6 57.99 -19.28 -34.74
N LYS A 7 58.40 -18.89 -33.53
CA LYS A 7 57.59 -19.00 -32.31
C LYS A 7 56.60 -17.83 -32.32
N GLN A 8 55.38 -18.07 -32.79
CA GLN A 8 54.26 -17.15 -32.57
C GLN A 8 53.95 -17.12 -31.08
N LEU A 9 54.22 -15.99 -30.43
CA LEU A 9 53.69 -15.65 -29.12
C LEU A 9 52.20 -15.34 -29.30
N THR A 10 51.33 -16.27 -28.94
CA THR A 10 49.92 -15.98 -28.68
C THR A 10 49.84 -15.14 -27.41
N VAL A 11 49.47 -13.88 -27.56
CA VAL A 11 49.13 -12.98 -26.45
C VAL A 11 47.87 -13.55 -25.79
N ALA A 12 47.96 -13.78 -24.48
CA ALA A 12 46.89 -14.32 -23.65
C ALA A 12 45.65 -13.40 -23.71
N GLU A 13 44.46 -13.98 -23.87
CA GLU A 13 43.22 -13.28 -23.62
C GLU A 13 43.16 -12.86 -22.14
N ASP A 14 43.09 -11.55 -21.90
CA ASP A 14 42.88 -10.97 -20.58
C ASP A 14 41.57 -11.50 -19.98
N ALA A 15 41.70 -12.14 -18.81
CA ALA A 15 40.55 -12.51 -17.99
C ALA A 15 39.82 -11.25 -17.54
N LYS A 16 38.65 -10.97 -18.15
CA LYS A 16 37.79 -9.85 -17.75
C LYS A 16 37.17 -10.12 -16.38
N ALA A 17 37.61 -9.38 -15.37
CA ALA A 17 36.90 -9.26 -14.11
C ALA A 17 35.73 -8.28 -14.29
N GLU A 18 34.50 -8.78 -14.25
CA GLU A 18 33.28 -7.95 -14.29
C GLU A 18 32.88 -7.54 -12.87
N VAL A 19 32.80 -6.24 -12.62
CA VAL A 19 32.33 -5.65 -11.35
C VAL A 19 30.91 -5.11 -11.57
N PHE A 20 29.96 -5.58 -10.77
CA PHE A 20 28.61 -5.02 -10.72
C PHE A 20 28.59 -3.84 -9.74
N SER A 21 28.27 -2.65 -10.22
CA SER A 21 28.01 -1.48 -9.37
C SER A 21 26.53 -1.41 -9.02
N PHE A 22 26.23 -1.21 -7.73
CA PHE A 22 24.89 -0.79 -7.29
C PHE A 22 24.82 0.72 -7.46
N GLY A 23 23.89 1.19 -8.31
CA GLY A 23 23.74 2.61 -8.63
C GLY A 23 23.56 3.49 -7.40
N ASP A 24 23.98 4.75 -7.54
CA ASP A 24 24.00 5.72 -6.45
C ASP A 24 22.64 5.88 -5.77
N PRO A 25 22.61 6.00 -4.42
CA PRO A 25 21.37 6.26 -3.70
C PRO A 25 20.80 7.62 -4.14
N ILE A 26 19.63 7.58 -4.78
CA ILE A 26 18.89 8.80 -5.11
C ILE A 26 18.44 9.42 -3.78
N ALA A 27 18.97 10.60 -3.46
CA ALA A 27 18.55 11.36 -2.28
C ALA A 27 17.03 11.63 -2.37
N MET A 28 16.27 11.05 -1.45
CA MET A 28 14.82 11.29 -1.30
C MET A 28 14.53 12.64 -0.61
N LEU A 29 15.26 13.68 -0.99
CA LEU A 29 15.13 15.04 -0.46
C LEU A 29 14.67 15.95 -1.60
N ASP A 30 13.39 15.83 -1.94
CA ASP A 30 12.54 16.95 -2.42
C ASP A 30 11.03 16.59 -2.39
N LYS A 31 10.61 15.69 -1.49
CA LYS A 31 9.21 15.22 -1.42
C LYS A 31 8.30 16.09 -0.55
N SER A 32 8.84 16.98 0.27
CA SER A 32 8.03 17.98 0.97
C SER A 32 7.37 18.93 -0.02
N GLU A 33 8.06 19.30 -1.12
CA GLU A 33 7.48 20.15 -2.17
C GLU A 33 6.48 19.39 -3.07
N ILE A 34 6.52 18.05 -3.14
CA ILE A 34 5.58 17.25 -3.96
C ILE A 34 4.12 17.47 -3.51
N PHE A 35 3.87 17.64 -2.21
CA PHE A 35 2.52 17.89 -1.72
C PHE A 35 2.08 19.35 -1.95
N ASP A 36 3.03 20.29 -2.03
CA ASP A 36 2.78 21.71 -2.27
C ASP A 36 2.42 21.99 -3.75
N TYR A 37 2.77 21.08 -4.68
CA TYR A 37 2.41 21.16 -6.12
C TYR A 37 1.11 20.42 -6.49
N LEU A 38 0.29 20.02 -5.50
CA LEU A 38 -0.95 19.28 -5.74
C LEU A 38 -2.09 20.17 -6.24
N GLU A 39 -1.92 20.75 -7.43
CA GLU A 39 -2.99 21.47 -8.12
C GLU A 39 -3.85 20.52 -8.96
N CYS A 40 -5.16 20.76 -8.96
CA CYS A 40 -6.11 20.01 -9.78
C CYS A 40 -6.08 20.55 -11.22
N MET A 41 -5.42 19.83 -12.12
CA MET A 41 -5.28 20.26 -13.52
C MET A 41 -6.54 19.93 -14.33
N PRO A 42 -7.07 20.87 -15.14
CA PRO A 42 -8.18 20.57 -16.04
C PRO A 42 -7.72 19.67 -17.19
N VAL A 43 -8.46 18.59 -17.44
CA VAL A 43 -8.27 17.64 -18.54
C VAL A 43 -9.57 17.55 -19.32
N GLY A 44 -9.65 18.26 -20.44
CA GLY A 44 -10.84 18.27 -21.29
C GLY A 44 -12.04 18.92 -20.59
N LYS A 45 -12.94 18.12 -20.03
CA LYS A 45 -14.20 18.56 -19.41
C LYS A 45 -14.20 18.52 -17.88
N TYR A 46 -13.18 17.94 -17.25
CA TYR A 46 -13.11 17.73 -15.82
C TYR A 46 -11.71 17.98 -15.26
N TYR A 47 -11.60 18.11 -13.94
CA TYR A 47 -10.34 18.18 -13.23
C TYR A 47 -9.82 16.79 -12.87
N GLU A 48 -8.53 16.56 -13.09
CA GLU A 48 -7.87 15.36 -12.58
C GLU A 48 -7.58 15.54 -11.07
N PRO A 49 -7.75 14.49 -10.24
CA PRO A 49 -7.48 14.58 -8.81
C PRO A 49 -6.02 14.95 -8.53
N PRO A 50 -5.74 15.64 -7.42
CA PRO A 50 -4.40 16.11 -7.09
C PRO A 50 -3.40 14.95 -6.94
N ILE A 51 -3.88 13.81 -6.41
CA ILE A 51 -3.12 12.58 -6.30
C ILE A 51 -3.80 11.44 -7.05
N SER A 52 -3.01 10.47 -7.53
CA SER A 52 -3.54 9.27 -8.17
C SER A 52 -4.45 8.46 -7.23
N PHE A 53 -5.77 8.54 -7.45
CA PHE A 53 -6.74 7.67 -6.78
C PHE A 53 -6.51 6.19 -7.11
N ALA A 54 -5.96 5.86 -8.28
CA ALA A 54 -5.55 4.51 -8.59
C ALA A 54 -4.38 4.04 -7.70
N GLY A 55 -3.43 4.95 -7.43
CA GLY A 55 -2.34 4.73 -6.48
C GLY A 55 -2.85 4.50 -5.06
N LEU A 56 -3.75 5.37 -4.55
CA LEU A 56 -4.38 5.22 -3.25
C LEU A 56 -5.15 3.89 -3.12
N ALA A 57 -5.92 3.51 -4.15
CA ALA A 57 -6.66 2.24 -4.15
C ALA A 57 -5.75 1.01 -4.11
N LYS A 58 -4.54 1.10 -4.68
CA LYS A 58 -3.51 0.05 -4.58
C LYS A 58 -2.89 0.05 -3.19
N ALA A 59 -2.50 1.23 -2.70
CA ALA A 59 -1.87 1.39 -1.39
C ALA A 59 -2.79 1.01 -0.23
N PHE A 60 -4.10 1.11 -0.40
CA PHE A 60 -5.09 0.64 0.57
C PHE A 60 -4.83 -0.81 1.02
N ARG A 61 -4.28 -1.68 0.16
CA ARG A 61 -3.97 -3.08 0.48
C ARG A 61 -2.48 -3.35 0.74
N SER A 62 -1.65 -2.32 0.82
CA SER A 62 -0.19 -2.45 1.02
C SER A 62 0.16 -3.00 2.40
N SER A 63 -0.55 -2.53 3.44
CA SER A 63 -0.33 -2.97 4.81
C SER A 63 -1.61 -3.39 5.52
N VAL A 64 -1.46 -4.40 6.38
CA VAL A 64 -2.53 -4.94 7.23
C VAL A 64 -3.04 -3.90 8.22
N HIS A 65 -2.15 -3.06 8.78
CA HIS A 65 -2.53 -2.06 9.78
C HIS A 65 -3.27 -0.89 9.14
N HIS A 66 -2.80 -0.44 7.97
CA HIS A 66 -3.47 0.58 7.17
C HIS A 66 -4.91 0.16 6.74
N SER A 67 -5.06 -1.02 6.15
CA SER A 67 -6.38 -1.52 5.71
C SER A 67 -7.31 -1.81 6.90
N SER A 68 -6.82 -2.50 7.94
CA SER A 68 -7.61 -2.86 9.11
C SER A 68 -8.20 -1.65 9.81
N ALA A 69 -7.42 -0.57 9.99
CA ALA A 69 -7.89 0.67 10.59
C ALA A 69 -9.11 1.26 9.85
N ILE A 70 -9.04 1.35 8.52
CA ILE A 70 -10.14 1.86 7.68
C ILE A 70 -11.35 0.91 7.75
N TYR A 71 -11.13 -0.40 7.68
CA TYR A 71 -12.21 -1.39 7.78
C TYR A 71 -12.95 -1.29 9.12
N VAL A 72 -12.22 -1.17 10.23
CA VAL A 72 -12.81 -1.03 11.57
C VAL A 72 -13.63 0.26 11.67
N LYS A 73 -13.09 1.42 11.27
CA LYS A 73 -13.84 2.70 11.24
C LYS A 73 -15.15 2.55 10.47
N ARG A 74 -15.08 2.04 9.23
CA ARG A 74 -16.25 1.83 8.38
C ARG A 74 -17.24 0.86 9.00
N ASN A 75 -16.78 -0.25 9.59
CA ASN A 75 -17.68 -1.23 10.21
C ASN A 75 -18.43 -0.63 11.40
N ILE A 76 -17.76 0.18 12.23
CA ILE A 76 -18.41 0.82 13.36
C ILE A 76 -19.40 1.90 12.88
N LEU A 77 -19.02 2.74 11.92
CA LEU A 77 -19.93 3.71 11.29
C LEU A 77 -21.19 3.02 10.73
N VAL A 78 -20.99 1.94 9.99
CA VAL A 78 -22.07 1.13 9.42
C VAL A 78 -22.90 0.49 10.53
N SER A 79 -22.33 0.09 11.68
CA SER A 79 -23.11 -0.45 12.80
C SER A 79 -24.01 0.61 13.46
N CYS A 80 -23.53 1.85 13.56
CA CYS A 80 -24.28 2.97 14.12
C CYS A 80 -25.36 3.50 13.15
N TYR A 81 -25.18 3.33 11.84
CA TYR A 81 -26.09 3.87 10.83
C TYR A 81 -27.51 3.27 10.93
N ILE A 82 -28.53 4.12 10.84
CA ILE A 82 -29.94 3.74 10.76
C ILE A 82 -30.35 3.72 9.28
N PRO A 83 -30.63 2.55 8.67
CA PRO A 83 -30.94 2.46 7.25
C PRO A 83 -32.19 3.25 6.87
N HIS A 84 -32.13 3.94 5.74
CA HIS A 84 -33.23 4.71 5.18
C HIS A 84 -33.69 4.10 3.84
N PRO A 85 -34.98 4.17 3.46
CA PRO A 85 -35.46 3.65 2.17
C PRO A 85 -34.71 4.18 0.94
N LEU A 86 -34.19 5.41 1.01
CA LEU A 86 -33.39 6.02 -0.06
C LEU A 86 -31.92 5.62 -0.04
N LEU A 87 -31.37 5.25 1.13
CA LEU A 87 -29.96 4.93 1.31
C LEU A 87 -29.81 3.67 2.16
N SER A 88 -29.60 2.54 1.49
CA SER A 88 -29.42 1.26 2.15
C SER A 88 -28.10 1.22 2.96
N ARG A 89 -28.02 0.32 3.94
CA ARG A 89 -26.79 0.08 4.71
C ARG A 89 -25.61 -0.30 3.80
N ALA A 90 -25.86 -1.04 2.73
CA ALA A 90 -24.83 -1.46 1.78
C ALA A 90 -24.27 -0.28 0.98
N GLU A 91 -25.14 0.62 0.51
CA GLU A 91 -24.71 1.83 -0.20
C GLU A 91 -23.97 2.80 0.73
N PHE A 92 -24.47 3.00 1.94
CA PHE A 92 -23.76 3.78 2.97
C PHE A 92 -22.36 3.19 3.26
N SER A 93 -22.24 1.86 3.37
CA SER A 93 -20.95 1.21 3.58
C SER A 93 -19.95 1.42 2.43
N LYS A 94 -20.42 1.53 1.18
CA LYS A 94 -19.55 1.81 0.02
C LYS A 94 -19.08 3.27 0.06
N TRP A 95 -20.03 4.17 0.27
CA TRP A 95 -19.76 5.61 0.32
C TRP A 95 -18.81 5.97 1.47
N ALA A 96 -19.02 5.40 2.66
CA ALA A 96 -18.14 5.61 3.80
C ALA A 96 -16.73 5.06 3.55
N LEU A 97 -16.60 3.93 2.85
CA LEU A 97 -15.29 3.39 2.47
C LEU A 97 -14.55 4.32 1.51
N ASP A 98 -15.25 4.83 0.49
CA ASP A 98 -14.66 5.73 -0.50
C ASP A 98 -14.16 7.01 0.18
N TYR A 99 -14.96 7.62 1.05
CA TYR A 99 -14.54 8.79 1.83
C TYR A 99 -13.29 8.50 2.67
N LEU A 100 -13.29 7.40 3.43
CA LEU A 100 -12.16 7.04 4.30
C LEU A 100 -10.87 6.70 3.52
N VAL A 101 -10.98 6.21 2.28
CA VAL A 101 -9.81 5.86 1.45
C VAL A 101 -9.32 7.06 0.66
N PHE A 102 -10.20 7.83 0.03
CA PHE A 102 -9.82 8.87 -0.92
C PHE A 102 -9.90 10.28 -0.34
N GLY A 103 -10.50 10.49 0.82
CA GLY A 103 -10.94 11.82 1.26
C GLY A 103 -12.11 12.37 0.44
N ASN A 104 -12.72 11.52 -0.40
CA ASN A 104 -13.76 11.90 -1.36
C ASN A 104 -14.84 10.82 -1.37
N GLY A 105 -16.08 11.20 -1.09
CA GLY A 105 -17.24 10.31 -1.11
C GLY A 105 -18.32 10.85 -2.04
N CYS A 106 -18.53 10.21 -3.19
CA CYS A 106 -19.54 10.61 -4.17
C CYS A 106 -20.81 9.77 -4.06
N LEU A 107 -21.96 10.43 -3.97
CA LEU A 107 -23.28 9.81 -3.88
C LEU A 107 -24.21 10.41 -4.94
N GLU A 108 -24.73 9.57 -5.83
CA GLU A 108 -25.66 9.96 -6.88
C GLU A 108 -27.11 9.86 -6.39
N ALA A 109 -27.83 10.98 -6.42
CA ALA A 109 -29.28 11.04 -6.27
C ALA A 109 -29.96 10.72 -7.60
N LYS A 110 -30.46 9.48 -7.73
CA LYS A 110 -31.30 9.09 -8.86
C LYS A 110 -32.66 9.76 -8.73
N LYS A 111 -32.95 10.72 -9.61
CA LYS A 111 -34.19 11.50 -9.61
C LYS A 111 -35.17 10.96 -10.66
N ALA A 112 -36.46 10.98 -10.33
CA ALA A 112 -37.53 10.78 -11.31
C ALA A 112 -37.65 12.00 -12.23
N MET A 113 -38.41 11.88 -13.32
CA MET A 113 -38.75 13.01 -14.20
C MET A 113 -39.42 14.19 -13.45
N SER A 114 -40.09 13.91 -12.33
CA SER A 114 -40.69 14.92 -11.46
C SER A 114 -39.69 15.64 -10.54
N GLY A 115 -38.41 15.25 -10.55
CA GLY A 115 -37.37 15.76 -9.66
C GLY A 115 -37.30 15.06 -8.29
N LYS A 116 -38.26 14.19 -7.96
CA LYS A 116 -38.25 13.41 -6.71
C LYS A 116 -37.07 12.45 -6.66
N VAL A 117 -36.32 12.44 -5.57
CA VAL A 117 -35.24 11.47 -5.31
C VAL A 117 -35.85 10.08 -5.09
N LEU A 118 -35.43 9.12 -5.91
CA LEU A 118 -35.89 7.72 -5.85
C LEU A 118 -34.94 6.86 -5.03
N SER A 119 -33.63 7.07 -5.17
CA SER A 119 -32.59 6.35 -4.44
C SER A 119 -31.27 7.10 -4.47
N LEU A 120 -30.40 6.77 -3.52
CA LEU A 120 -29.04 7.27 -3.42
C LEU A 120 -28.08 6.11 -3.64
N GLN A 121 -27.18 6.27 -4.61
CA GLN A 121 -26.23 5.24 -5.02
C GLN A 121 -24.81 5.75 -4.93
N SER A 122 -23.91 4.96 -4.34
CA SER A 122 -22.49 5.34 -4.26
C SER A 122 -21.88 5.33 -5.65
N ALA A 123 -21.41 6.48 -6.11
CA ALA A 123 -20.57 6.59 -7.29
C ALA A 123 -19.11 6.41 -6.85
N LEU A 124 -18.41 5.43 -7.41
CA LEU A 124 -17.04 5.11 -6.98
C LEU A 124 -16.13 6.33 -7.12
N ALA A 125 -15.66 6.88 -5.99
CA ALA A 125 -14.86 8.10 -5.96
C ALA A 125 -13.58 7.99 -6.79
N LYS A 126 -13.01 6.78 -6.87
CA LYS A 126 -11.86 6.45 -7.73
C LYS A 126 -12.05 6.92 -9.19
N TYR A 127 -13.27 6.80 -9.72
CA TYR A 127 -13.60 7.04 -11.13
C TYR A 127 -14.43 8.30 -11.34
N THR A 128 -15.06 8.83 -10.30
CA THR A 128 -15.79 10.09 -10.38
C THR A 128 -14.80 11.25 -10.55
N ARG A 129 -15.13 12.18 -11.45
CA ARG A 129 -14.36 13.39 -11.75
C ARG A 129 -15.27 14.61 -11.67
N ARG A 130 -14.81 15.68 -11.02
CA ARG A 130 -15.49 16.97 -10.97
C ARG A 130 -15.30 17.69 -12.29
N GLY A 131 -16.41 18.08 -12.92
CA GLY A 131 -16.43 18.86 -14.15
C GLY A 131 -15.84 20.26 -13.95
N ILE A 132 -15.47 20.90 -15.06
CA ILE A 132 -15.09 22.33 -15.07
C ILE A 132 -16.31 23.20 -14.75
N ASP A 133 -17.47 22.80 -15.26
CA ASP A 133 -18.74 23.45 -14.95
C ASP A 133 -19.19 23.11 -13.52
N VAL A 134 -19.77 24.11 -12.84
CA VAL A 134 -20.32 23.97 -11.50
C VAL A 134 -21.39 22.88 -11.47
N ASP A 135 -21.34 22.02 -10.45
CA ASP A 135 -22.23 20.88 -10.22
C ASP A 135 -22.30 19.84 -11.35
N GLN A 136 -21.29 19.82 -12.22
CA GLN A 136 -21.13 18.82 -13.26
C GLN A 136 -20.12 17.74 -12.83
N TYR A 137 -20.42 16.48 -13.10
CA TYR A 137 -19.55 15.35 -12.76
C TYR A 137 -19.53 14.34 -13.89
N TYR A 138 -18.42 13.61 -13.97
CA TYR A 138 -18.19 12.57 -14.97
C TYR A 138 -17.70 11.29 -14.29
N TYR A 139 -18.11 10.13 -14.81
CA TYR A 139 -17.61 8.83 -14.40
C TYR A 139 -16.63 8.32 -15.45
N VAL A 140 -15.37 8.14 -15.06
CA VAL A 140 -14.25 7.85 -15.96
C VAL A 140 -13.54 6.57 -15.49
N THR A 141 -13.75 5.48 -16.22
CA THR A 141 -13.16 4.15 -15.88
C THR A 141 -11.93 3.81 -16.70
N GLY A 142 -11.62 4.57 -17.76
CA GLY A 142 -10.52 4.32 -18.69
C GLY A 142 -10.80 4.87 -20.09
N TYR A 143 -10.11 4.35 -21.11
CA TYR A 143 -10.18 4.86 -22.49
C TYR A 143 -11.63 4.90 -23.04
N LYS A 144 -12.11 6.12 -23.31
CA LYS A 144 -13.24 6.50 -24.18
C LYS A 144 -14.68 6.19 -23.71
N GLN A 145 -14.92 5.87 -22.45
CA GLN A 145 -16.29 5.83 -21.91
C GLN A 145 -16.41 6.75 -20.70
N GLU A 146 -16.58 8.04 -20.99
CA GLU A 146 -16.95 9.04 -20.00
C GLU A 146 -18.48 9.04 -19.93
N HIS A 147 -19.04 8.75 -18.76
CA HIS A 147 -20.46 8.93 -18.50
C HIS A 147 -20.69 10.25 -17.78
N GLU A 148 -21.48 11.13 -18.37
CA GLU A 148 -21.87 12.38 -17.75
C GLU A 148 -23.04 12.17 -16.79
N PHE A 149 -22.86 12.56 -15.54
CA PHE A 149 -23.95 12.55 -14.57
C PHE A 149 -24.89 13.73 -14.83
N ALA A 150 -26.15 13.57 -14.42
CA ALA A 150 -27.09 14.69 -14.47
C ALA A 150 -26.60 15.83 -13.56
N LYS A 151 -26.66 17.07 -14.05
CA LYS A 151 -26.21 18.24 -13.29
C LYS A 151 -26.91 18.33 -11.92
N GLY A 152 -26.14 18.54 -10.86
CA GLY A 152 -26.67 18.62 -9.48
C GLY A 152 -27.29 17.30 -8.98
N SER A 153 -26.89 16.15 -9.52
CA SER A 153 -27.27 14.82 -9.01
C SER A 153 -26.25 14.20 -8.07
N ILE A 154 -25.00 14.67 -8.08
CA ILE A 154 -23.92 14.12 -7.25
C ILE A 154 -23.74 14.98 -6.00
N PHE A 155 -23.89 14.36 -4.83
CA PHE A 155 -23.36 14.88 -3.59
C PHE A 155 -21.91 14.43 -3.46
N HIS A 156 -20.98 15.39 -3.38
CA HIS A 156 -19.57 15.13 -3.23
C HIS A 156 -19.11 15.57 -1.84
N LEU A 157 -18.96 14.60 -0.94
CA LEU A 157 -18.39 14.83 0.39
C LEU A 157 -16.88 14.87 0.27
N ILE A 158 -16.29 16.02 0.60
CA ILE A 158 -14.86 16.32 0.45
C ILE A 158 -14.25 16.48 1.84
N GLU A 159 -13.14 15.79 2.11
CA GLU A 159 -12.27 16.14 3.24
C GLU A 159 -11.55 17.44 2.91
N PRO A 160 -11.59 18.49 3.75
CA PRO A 160 -10.94 19.75 3.45
C PRO A 160 -9.43 19.57 3.22
N ASP A 161 -8.92 20.22 2.18
CA ASP A 161 -7.50 20.27 1.86
C ASP A 161 -6.98 21.70 1.98
N LEU A 162 -5.69 21.85 2.29
CA LEU A 162 -5.06 23.15 2.47
C LEU A 162 -4.68 23.80 1.14
N ASN A 163 -4.46 23.00 0.10
CA ASN A 163 -3.86 23.47 -1.15
C ASN A 163 -4.91 23.70 -2.25
N GLN A 164 -6.09 23.09 -2.16
CA GLN A 164 -7.19 23.28 -3.13
C GLN A 164 -8.58 22.94 -2.56
N GLU A 165 -9.64 23.37 -3.26
CA GLU A 165 -11.05 23.23 -2.83
C GLU A 165 -11.89 22.27 -3.71
N LEU A 166 -11.26 21.59 -4.67
CA LEU A 166 -11.94 20.79 -5.68
C LEU A 166 -12.16 19.33 -5.26
N TYR A 167 -11.16 18.72 -4.64
CA TYR A 167 -11.13 17.36 -4.13
C TYR A 167 -10.62 17.32 -2.70
N GLY A 168 -10.86 16.23 -1.99
CA GLY A 168 -10.25 15.99 -0.68
C GLY A 168 -8.98 15.17 -0.76
N LEU A 169 -8.19 15.24 0.30
CA LEU A 169 -7.05 14.36 0.52
C LEU A 169 -7.24 13.62 1.86
N PRO A 170 -6.93 12.31 1.92
CA PRO A 170 -7.11 11.57 3.15
C PRO A 170 -6.03 11.94 4.19
N GLU A 171 -6.42 12.06 5.46
CA GLU A 171 -5.51 12.45 6.55
C GLU A 171 -4.32 11.49 6.74
N TYR A 172 -4.45 10.22 6.34
CA TYR A 172 -3.37 9.23 6.47
C TYR A 172 -2.26 9.39 5.43
N LEU A 173 -2.38 10.32 4.48
CA LEU A 173 -1.45 10.51 3.37
C LEU A 173 0.04 10.58 3.79
N PRO A 174 0.43 11.23 4.90
CA PRO A 174 1.82 11.24 5.36
C PRO A 174 2.38 9.84 5.70
N ALA A 175 1.53 8.93 6.20
CA ALA A 175 1.92 7.56 6.55
C ALA A 175 1.94 6.59 5.37
N LEU A 176 1.67 7.07 4.15
CA LEU A 176 1.68 6.24 2.95
C LEU A 176 3.05 5.60 2.69
N ASN A 177 4.13 6.37 2.84
CA ASN A 177 5.49 5.84 2.69
C ASN A 177 5.79 4.77 3.74
N SER A 178 5.32 4.95 4.98
CA SER A 178 5.45 3.95 6.04
C SER A 178 4.68 2.67 5.70
N ALA A 179 3.46 2.77 5.15
CA ALA A 179 2.67 1.62 4.71
C ALA A 179 3.36 0.84 3.56
N LEU A 180 3.91 1.55 2.58
CA LEU A 180 4.64 0.95 1.45
C LEU A 180 5.95 0.30 1.89
N LEU A 181 6.73 0.96 2.77
CA LEU A 181 7.94 0.38 3.33
C LEU A 181 7.64 -0.89 4.14
N ASN A 182 6.50 -0.90 4.86
CA ASN A 182 6.03 -2.07 5.59
C ASN A 182 5.64 -3.23 4.65
N GLU A 183 5.06 -2.93 3.49
CA GLU A 183 4.78 -3.91 2.41
C GLU A 183 6.09 -4.49 1.87
N ASP A 184 7.05 -3.64 1.50
CA ASP A 184 8.34 -4.03 0.94
C ASP A 184 9.13 -4.93 1.88
N ALA A 185 9.17 -4.61 3.18
CA ALA A 185 9.77 -5.48 4.20
C ALA A 185 9.08 -6.86 4.26
N THR A 186 7.76 -6.91 4.08
CA THR A 186 7.00 -8.17 4.06
C THR A 186 7.28 -8.99 2.80
N LEU A 187 7.30 -8.33 1.64
CA LEU A 187 7.62 -8.96 0.35
C LEU A 187 9.06 -9.47 0.32
N PHE A 188 10.00 -8.70 0.87
CA PHE A 188 11.39 -9.11 1.02
C PHE A 188 11.47 -10.39 1.86
N ARG A 189 10.88 -10.41 3.06
CA ARG A 189 10.88 -11.61 3.93
C ARG A 189 10.23 -12.82 3.25
N ARG A 190 9.16 -12.62 2.49
CA ARG A 190 8.52 -13.70 1.72
C ARG A 190 9.42 -14.23 0.61
N ARG A 191 10.09 -13.35 -0.15
CA ARG A 191 11.06 -13.74 -1.18
C ARG A 191 12.27 -14.44 -0.57
N TYR A 192 12.78 -13.91 0.54
CA TYR A 192 13.86 -14.49 1.34
C TYR A 192 13.52 -15.93 1.77
N TYR A 193 12.33 -16.14 2.34
CA TYR A 193 11.86 -17.47 2.74
C TYR A 193 11.70 -18.42 1.54
N LYS A 194 11.08 -17.95 0.45
CA LYS A 194 10.89 -18.77 -0.77
C LYS A 194 12.21 -19.17 -1.43
N ASN A 195 13.22 -18.30 -1.37
CA ASN A 195 14.53 -18.52 -1.97
C ASN A 195 15.50 -19.29 -1.05
N GLY A 196 15.02 -19.81 0.08
CA GLY A 196 15.80 -20.68 0.97
C GLY A 196 16.70 -19.97 1.97
N SER A 197 16.45 -18.70 2.31
CA SER A 197 17.23 -17.97 3.33
C SER A 197 18.72 -17.85 3.01
N HIS A 198 19.05 -17.51 1.76
CA HIS A 198 20.42 -17.20 1.38
C HIS A 198 20.45 -15.82 0.72
N ALA A 199 21.01 -14.83 1.43
CA ALA A 199 21.80 -13.81 0.76
C ALA A 199 22.82 -14.56 -0.09
N GLY A 200 22.84 -14.28 -1.40
CA GLY A 200 23.71 -15.00 -2.33
C GLY A 200 25.16 -15.04 -1.83
N PHE A 201 25.93 -16.01 -2.30
CA PHE A 201 27.36 -16.08 -2.04
C PHE A 201 28.14 -15.71 -3.29
N ILE A 202 29.32 -15.12 -3.11
CA ILE A 202 30.30 -14.95 -4.17
C ILE A 202 31.17 -16.20 -4.15
N LEU A 203 31.09 -17.01 -5.20
CA LEU A 203 32.02 -18.11 -5.42
C LEU A 203 33.27 -17.52 -6.09
N TYR A 204 34.34 -17.39 -5.31
CA TYR A 204 35.64 -16.92 -5.78
C TYR A 204 36.53 -18.13 -6.06
N MET A 205 37.07 -18.24 -7.28
CA MET A 205 37.93 -19.36 -7.68
C MET A 205 39.25 -18.80 -8.20
N THR A 206 40.36 -19.19 -7.57
CA THR A 206 41.72 -18.73 -7.93
C THR A 206 42.56 -19.81 -8.61
N ASP A 207 42.21 -21.08 -8.45
CA ASP A 207 42.92 -22.14 -9.17
C ASP A 207 42.52 -22.12 -10.65
N ALA A 208 43.49 -22.30 -11.53
CA ALA A 208 43.26 -22.41 -12.96
C ALA A 208 42.41 -23.67 -13.21
N ALA A 209 41.11 -23.49 -13.41
CA ALA A 209 40.26 -24.54 -13.95
C ALA A 209 40.92 -25.02 -15.25
N GLN A 210 41.35 -26.29 -15.29
CA GLN A 210 42.14 -26.78 -16.41
C GLN A 210 41.36 -26.80 -17.73
N LYS A 211 40.03 -26.68 -17.68
CA LYS A 211 39.12 -26.66 -18.83
C LYS A 211 37.99 -25.66 -18.62
N GLN A 212 37.67 -24.90 -19.67
CA GLN A 212 36.56 -23.96 -19.71
C GLN A 212 35.20 -24.65 -19.53
N ASP A 213 35.04 -25.87 -20.05
CA ASP A 213 33.81 -26.66 -19.95
C ASP A 213 33.40 -26.96 -18.50
N ASP A 214 34.37 -27.14 -17.61
CA ASP A 214 34.10 -27.38 -16.18
C ASP A 214 33.58 -26.12 -15.50
N VAL A 215 34.10 -24.94 -15.88
CA VAL A 215 33.63 -23.63 -15.39
C VAL A 215 32.20 -23.37 -15.87
N ASP A 216 31.90 -23.69 -17.12
CA ASP A 216 30.57 -23.49 -17.70
C ASP A 216 29.55 -24.50 -17.12
N SER A 217 29.97 -25.73 -16.81
CA SER A 217 29.16 -26.73 -16.12
C SER A 217 28.86 -26.30 -14.68
N LEU A 218 29.85 -25.78 -13.94
CA LEU A 218 29.66 -25.20 -12.62
C LEU A 218 28.75 -23.97 -12.65
N ARG A 219 28.93 -23.08 -13.63
CA ARG A 219 28.05 -21.93 -13.84
C ARG A 219 26.61 -22.36 -14.12
N THR A 220 26.42 -23.41 -14.92
CA THR A 220 25.10 -23.97 -15.25
C THR A 220 24.46 -24.63 -14.03
N ALA A 221 25.23 -25.40 -13.24
CA ALA A 221 24.77 -26.00 -11.99
C ALA A 221 24.38 -24.93 -10.94
N LEU A 222 25.16 -23.84 -10.83
CA LEU A 222 24.85 -22.70 -9.96
C LEU A 222 23.64 -21.90 -10.44
N LYS A 223 23.44 -21.74 -11.75
CA LYS A 223 22.23 -21.11 -12.31
C LYS A 223 20.99 -21.98 -12.07
N ASN A 224 21.10 -23.29 -12.25
CA ASN A 224 19.99 -24.25 -12.09
C ASN A 224 19.64 -24.54 -10.62
N SER A 225 20.58 -24.32 -9.69
CA SER A 225 20.33 -24.42 -8.25
C SER A 225 19.65 -23.19 -7.64
N LYS A 226 19.52 -22.08 -8.39
CA LYS A 226 18.74 -20.91 -7.95
C LYS A 226 17.23 -21.19 -8.11
N GLY A 227 16.54 -21.43 -6.99
CA GLY A 227 15.07 -21.53 -6.96
C GLY A 227 14.52 -22.21 -5.70
N PRO A 228 13.22 -22.06 -5.40
CA PRO A 228 12.58 -22.72 -4.27
C PRO A 228 12.76 -24.25 -4.35
N GLY A 229 13.37 -24.85 -3.33
CA GLY A 229 13.57 -26.31 -3.24
C GLY A 229 14.78 -26.88 -3.99
N ASN A 230 15.63 -26.04 -4.60
CA ASN A 230 16.75 -26.49 -5.45
C ASN A 230 18.14 -26.51 -4.81
N PHE A 231 18.22 -26.52 -3.46
CA PHE A 231 19.49 -26.72 -2.75
C PHE A 231 19.91 -28.20 -2.79
N ARG A 232 20.40 -28.63 -3.94
CA ARG A 232 21.19 -29.85 -4.05
C ARG A 232 22.64 -29.49 -3.73
N ASN A 233 23.27 -30.25 -2.84
CA ASN A 233 24.68 -30.11 -2.49
C ASN A 233 25.53 -30.06 -3.77
N LEU A 234 26.22 -28.94 -4.02
CA LEU A 234 27.17 -28.82 -5.13
C LEU A 234 28.48 -29.45 -4.70
N PHE A 235 28.82 -30.59 -5.28
CA PHE A 235 30.10 -31.26 -5.06
C PHE A 235 31.05 -30.96 -6.23
N MET A 236 32.22 -30.39 -5.93
CA MET A 236 33.27 -30.13 -6.91
C MET A 236 34.54 -30.87 -6.50
N TYR A 237 35.05 -31.71 -7.41
CA TYR A 237 36.30 -32.44 -7.22
C TYR A 237 37.44 -31.69 -7.92
N ALA A 238 38.41 -31.19 -7.14
CA ALA A 238 39.57 -30.46 -7.63
C ALA A 238 40.88 -31.17 -7.21
N PRO A 239 41.37 -32.14 -8.00
CA PRO A 239 42.63 -32.82 -7.70
C PRO A 239 43.78 -31.81 -7.83
N ASN A 240 44.62 -31.70 -6.79
CA ASN A 240 45.69 -30.70 -6.63
C ASN A 240 45.24 -29.25 -6.34
N GLY A 241 43.98 -29.02 -5.95
CA GLY A 241 43.51 -27.69 -5.56
C GLY A 241 44.18 -27.15 -4.29
N LYS A 242 44.50 -25.85 -4.26
CA LYS A 242 44.99 -25.16 -3.07
C LYS A 242 43.85 -24.94 -2.08
N LYS A 243 44.19 -24.79 -0.79
CA LYS A 243 43.23 -24.53 0.30
C LYS A 243 42.34 -23.29 0.04
N ASP A 244 42.88 -22.30 -0.67
CA ASP A 244 42.18 -21.08 -1.08
C ASP A 244 41.69 -21.08 -2.54
N GLY A 245 41.81 -22.22 -3.24
CA GLY A 245 41.50 -22.36 -4.66
C GLY A 245 40.03 -22.08 -5.00
N ILE A 246 39.11 -22.36 -4.08
CA ILE A 246 37.68 -22.07 -4.16
C ILE A 246 37.21 -21.56 -2.80
N GLN A 247 36.73 -20.32 -2.76
CA GLN A 247 36.20 -19.68 -1.57
C GLN A 247 34.74 -19.30 -1.81
N LEU A 248 33.90 -19.66 -0.83
CA LEU A 248 32.53 -19.15 -0.74
C LEU A 248 32.58 -17.94 0.18
N ILE A 249 32.51 -16.75 -0.40
CA ILE A 249 32.42 -15.50 0.36
C ILE A 249 30.93 -15.23 0.56
N PRO A 250 30.39 -15.40 1.78
CA PRO A 250 29.01 -15.06 2.04
C PRO A 250 28.84 -13.55 1.87
N VAL A 251 27.84 -13.12 1.09
CA VAL A 251 27.43 -11.71 1.13
C VAL A 251 26.69 -11.55 2.47
N SER A 252 27.35 -10.92 3.44
CA SER A 252 26.89 -10.85 4.84
C SER A 252 25.39 -10.59 4.97
N GLU A 253 24.71 -11.51 5.65
CA GLU A 253 23.27 -11.55 5.85
C GLU A 253 22.86 -11.05 7.26
N VAL A 254 23.85 -10.91 8.16
CA VAL A 254 23.65 -10.88 9.61
C VAL A 254 23.14 -9.53 10.13
N ALA A 255 23.37 -8.41 9.43
CA ALA A 255 22.90 -7.09 9.86
C ALA A 255 21.43 -6.78 9.47
N ALA A 256 20.90 -7.40 8.42
CA ALA A 256 19.59 -7.03 7.87
C ALA A 256 18.40 -7.62 8.64
N LYS A 257 18.58 -8.75 9.35
CA LYS A 257 17.47 -9.45 10.04
C LYS A 257 16.85 -8.60 11.15
N ASP A 258 17.68 -7.89 11.93
CA ASP A 258 17.24 -7.04 13.04
C ASP A 258 16.57 -5.76 12.53
N GLU A 259 17.04 -5.19 11.42
CA GLU A 259 16.43 -3.99 10.84
C GLU A 259 15.02 -4.23 10.30
N PHE A 260 14.70 -5.39 9.72
CA PHE A 260 13.34 -5.64 9.22
C PHE A 260 12.28 -5.65 10.32
N PHE A 261 12.62 -6.15 11.51
CA PHE A 261 11.70 -6.12 12.64
C PHE A 261 11.47 -4.67 13.09
N ASN A 262 12.53 -3.88 13.20
CA ASN A 262 12.46 -2.46 13.56
C ASN A 262 11.65 -1.66 12.55
N ILE A 263 11.92 -1.83 11.24
CA ILE A 263 11.15 -1.20 10.16
C ILE A 263 9.66 -1.55 10.31
N LYS A 264 9.33 -2.82 10.51
CA LYS A 264 7.92 -3.26 10.65
C LYS A 264 7.22 -2.64 11.86
N ASN A 265 7.92 -2.44 12.98
CA ASN A 265 7.34 -1.85 14.18
C ASN A 265 7.17 -0.34 14.05
N VAL A 266 8.21 0.38 13.62
CA VAL A 266 8.15 1.84 13.44
C VAL A 266 7.07 2.20 12.42
N THR A 267 7.09 1.54 11.25
CA THR A 267 6.08 1.80 10.21
C THR A 267 4.67 1.36 10.62
N ARG A 268 4.52 0.39 11.52
CA ARG A 268 3.21 0.07 12.11
C ARG A 268 2.75 1.23 12.98
N ASP A 269 3.61 1.72 13.87
CA ASP A 269 3.25 2.78 14.82
C ASP A 269 2.91 4.09 14.10
N ASP A 270 3.61 4.43 13.01
CA ASP A 270 3.24 5.55 12.12
C ASP A 270 1.83 5.39 11.53
N GLN A 271 1.50 4.18 11.05
CA GLN A 271 0.18 3.90 10.49
C GLN A 271 -0.92 3.99 11.55
N LEU A 272 -0.63 3.52 12.77
CA LEU A 272 -1.56 3.60 13.90
C LEU A 272 -1.80 5.06 14.31
N ALA A 273 -0.74 5.87 14.38
CA ALA A 273 -0.82 7.28 14.69
C ALA A 273 -1.61 8.05 13.62
N ALA A 274 -1.33 7.81 12.34
CA ALA A 274 -2.03 8.48 11.24
C ALA A 274 -3.52 8.14 11.18
N HIS A 275 -3.89 6.90 11.50
CA HIS A 275 -5.29 6.49 11.53
C HIS A 275 -6.01 6.81 12.83
N ARG A 276 -5.27 7.07 13.92
CA ARG A 276 -5.83 7.30 15.26
C ARG A 276 -6.74 6.15 15.75
N VAL A 277 -6.55 4.93 15.23
CA VAL A 277 -7.33 3.75 15.63
C VAL A 277 -6.60 2.99 16.74
N PRO A 278 -7.26 2.73 17.89
CA PRO A 278 -6.64 1.96 18.95
C PRO A 278 -6.22 0.55 18.53
N PRO A 279 -5.01 0.10 18.89
CA PRO A 279 -4.50 -1.22 18.51
C PRO A 279 -5.43 -2.39 18.89
N GLN A 280 -6.12 -2.30 20.04
CA GLN A 280 -7.04 -3.34 20.51
C GLN A 280 -8.20 -3.56 19.54
N LEU A 281 -8.71 -2.49 18.92
CA LEU A 281 -9.83 -2.58 17.97
C LEU A 281 -9.43 -3.22 16.63
N MET A 282 -8.13 -3.25 16.34
CA MET A 282 -7.56 -3.93 15.17
C MET A 282 -7.07 -5.35 15.47
N GLY A 283 -7.28 -5.85 16.69
CA GLY A 283 -6.83 -7.18 17.10
C GLY A 283 -5.31 -7.30 17.29
N ILE A 284 -4.62 -6.19 17.54
CA ILE A 284 -3.18 -6.21 17.85
C ILE A 284 -3.01 -6.70 19.30
N ILE A 285 -2.19 -7.73 19.48
CA ILE A 285 -1.87 -8.30 20.80
C ILE A 285 -0.72 -7.50 21.41
N PRO A 286 -0.83 -7.03 22.67
CA PRO A 286 0.25 -6.30 23.32
C PRO A 286 1.46 -7.20 23.53
N THR A 287 2.65 -6.67 23.25
CA THR A 287 3.93 -7.35 23.49
C THR A 287 4.50 -7.10 24.89
N ASN A 288 3.88 -6.19 25.65
CA ASN A 288 4.40 -5.66 26.91
C ASN A 288 3.52 -6.14 28.07
N THR A 289 4.11 -6.41 29.24
CA THR A 289 3.42 -6.97 30.42
C THR A 289 2.27 -6.11 30.96
N GLY A 290 2.24 -4.81 30.63
CA GLY A 290 1.20 -3.87 31.05
C GLY A 290 -0.09 -3.86 30.21
N GLY A 291 -0.13 -4.53 29.06
CA GLY A 291 -1.30 -4.54 28.17
C GLY A 291 -1.69 -3.15 27.64
N PHE A 292 -2.90 -3.03 27.07
CA PHE A 292 -3.44 -1.76 26.54
C PHE A 292 -4.52 -1.13 27.44
N GLY A 293 -4.73 -1.63 28.65
CA GLY A 293 -5.82 -1.18 29.53
C GLY A 293 -7.20 -1.71 29.11
N ASN A 294 -8.27 -1.04 29.57
CA ASN A 294 -9.65 -1.45 29.34
C ASN A 294 -10.09 -1.16 27.88
N PRO A 295 -10.50 -2.18 27.10
CA PRO A 295 -10.96 -1.99 25.72
C PRO A 295 -12.23 -1.14 25.62
N ALA A 296 -13.11 -1.17 26.62
CA ALA A 296 -14.36 -0.42 26.60
C ALA A 296 -14.12 1.09 26.63
N ASP A 297 -13.31 1.57 27.59
CA ASP A 297 -12.97 2.99 27.73
C ASP A 297 -12.24 3.49 26.48
N THR A 298 -11.35 2.67 25.93
CA THR A 298 -10.62 2.98 24.70
C THR A 298 -11.56 3.16 23.50
N ALA A 299 -12.55 2.29 23.37
CA ALA A 299 -13.54 2.36 22.30
C ALA A 299 -14.50 3.54 22.46
N GLU A 300 -14.84 3.93 23.69
CA GLU A 300 -15.67 5.12 23.96
C GLU A 300 -14.93 6.41 23.57
N VAL A 301 -13.66 6.56 23.97
CA VAL A 301 -12.82 7.71 23.58
C VAL A 301 -12.65 7.76 22.05
N PHE A 302 -12.38 6.61 21.42
CA PHE A 302 -12.30 6.52 19.97
C PHE A 302 -13.63 6.91 19.30
N SER A 303 -14.76 6.44 19.83
CA SER A 303 -16.06 6.80 19.29
C SER A 303 -16.34 8.30 19.39
N ARG A 304 -16.02 8.92 20.53
CA ARG A 304 -16.26 10.35 20.74
C ARG A 304 -15.39 11.25 19.87
N ASN A 305 -14.12 10.89 19.68
CA ASN A 305 -13.11 11.75 19.06
C ASN A 305 -12.90 11.47 17.57
N GLU A 306 -13.13 10.24 17.12
CA GLU A 306 -12.92 9.85 15.72
C GLU A 306 -14.24 9.60 14.99
N LEU A 307 -15.14 8.81 15.58
CA LEU A 307 -16.35 8.37 14.87
C LEU A 307 -17.45 9.42 14.88
N ALA A 308 -17.68 10.14 15.99
CA ALA A 308 -18.71 11.17 16.06
C ALA A 308 -18.46 12.32 15.06
N PRO A 309 -17.23 12.83 14.88
CA PRO A 309 -16.93 13.78 13.80
C PRO A 309 -17.20 13.20 12.40
N LEU A 310 -16.79 11.95 12.13
CA LEU A 310 -17.08 11.29 10.85
C LEU A 310 -18.60 11.16 10.62
N GLN A 311 -19.37 10.78 11.64
CA GLN A 311 -20.83 10.73 11.57
C GLN A 311 -21.42 12.10 11.21
N ALA A 312 -20.92 13.19 11.83
CA ALA A 312 -21.33 14.55 11.51
C ALA A 312 -21.04 14.90 10.04
N ARG A 313 -19.84 14.55 9.52
CA ARG A 313 -19.50 14.75 8.10
C ARG A 313 -20.48 14.03 7.17
N PHE A 314 -20.84 12.77 7.46
CA PHE A 314 -21.82 12.05 6.65
C PHE A 314 -23.25 12.60 6.76
N MET A 315 -23.59 13.31 7.86
CA MET A 315 -24.90 13.94 8.02
C MET A 315 -25.09 15.19 7.17
N GLU A 316 -24.03 15.80 6.62
CA GLU A 316 -24.11 16.93 5.69
C GLU A 316 -24.92 16.61 4.42
N LEU A 317 -25.05 15.32 4.08
CA LEU A 317 -25.96 14.87 3.02
C LEU A 317 -27.40 15.32 3.26
N ASN A 318 -27.83 15.39 4.52
CA ASN A 318 -29.20 15.79 4.87
C ASN A 318 -29.48 17.24 4.50
N ASP A 319 -28.49 18.12 4.71
CA ASP A 319 -28.60 19.54 4.37
C ASP A 319 -28.66 19.73 2.86
N TRP A 320 -27.84 18.98 2.11
CA TRP A 320 -27.87 18.99 0.65
C TRP A 320 -29.20 18.48 0.07
N LEU A 321 -29.79 17.45 0.67
CA LEU A 321 -31.10 16.92 0.26
C LEU A 321 -32.29 17.74 0.76
N GLY A 322 -32.10 18.56 1.80
CA GLY A 322 -33.18 19.20 2.54
C GLY A 322 -34.09 18.20 3.27
N MET A 323 -33.61 16.97 3.53
CA MET A 323 -34.34 15.92 4.25
C MET A 323 -33.40 15.00 5.02
N GLU A 324 -33.88 14.48 6.14
CA GLU A 324 -33.08 13.65 7.03
C GLU A 324 -33.03 12.19 6.54
N VAL A 325 -31.94 11.84 5.84
CA VAL A 325 -31.68 10.49 5.32
C VAL A 325 -30.64 9.74 6.14
N VAL A 326 -29.59 10.44 6.58
CA VAL A 326 -28.50 9.88 7.37
C VAL A 326 -28.73 10.15 8.84
N LYS A 327 -28.86 9.08 9.62
CA LYS A 327 -28.98 9.11 11.07
C LYS A 327 -28.10 8.03 11.69
N PHE A 328 -27.61 8.30 12.89
CA PHE A 328 -26.78 7.37 13.66
C PHE A 328 -27.34 7.15 15.06
N ASN A 329 -27.27 5.90 15.52
CA ASN A 329 -27.38 5.58 16.93
C ASN A 329 -26.05 5.89 17.63
N ASN A 330 -26.13 6.22 18.92
CA ASN A 330 -24.94 6.30 19.76
C ASN A 330 -24.19 4.97 19.75
N TYR A 331 -22.87 5.03 19.65
CA TYR A 331 -22.03 3.86 19.87
C TYR A 331 -22.19 3.43 21.33
N LYS A 332 -22.56 2.17 21.54
CA LYS A 332 -22.69 1.57 22.87
C LYS A 332 -21.95 0.25 22.87
N ILE A 333 -21.17 0.05 23.91
CA ILE A 333 -20.69 -1.27 24.30
C ILE A 333 -21.59 -1.68 25.45
N ASP A 334 -22.45 -2.67 25.22
CA ASP A 334 -23.27 -3.22 26.29
C ASP A 334 -22.30 -3.83 27.32
N SER A 335 -22.09 -3.11 28.42
CA SER A 335 -21.40 -3.67 29.57
C SER A 335 -22.26 -4.84 30.05
N SER A 336 -21.64 -6.01 30.20
CA SER A 336 -22.27 -7.23 30.68
C SER A 336 -22.82 -7.02 32.09
N GLY A 337 -24.03 -6.44 32.17
CA GLY A 337 -24.71 -6.02 33.39
C GLY A 337 -26.19 -5.70 33.15
N ASP A 338 -26.56 -5.27 31.93
CA ASP A 338 -27.96 -5.13 31.52
C ASP A 338 -28.42 -6.39 30.77
N GLN A 339 -28.63 -7.49 31.50
CA GLN A 339 -29.53 -8.52 31.00
C GLN A 339 -30.96 -8.01 31.15
N PRO A 340 -31.79 -8.05 30.09
CA PRO A 340 -33.19 -7.72 30.21
C PRO A 340 -33.84 -8.68 31.22
N LYS A 341 -34.44 -8.11 32.27
CA LYS A 341 -35.33 -8.84 33.18
C LYS A 341 -36.61 -9.28 32.49
#